data_AF-A0A5P9FKV5-F1
#
_entry.id   AF-A0A5P9FKV5-F1
#
_cell.length_a   1.000
_cell.length_b   1.000
_cell.length_c   1.000
_cell.angle_alpha   90.00
_cell.angle_beta   90.00
_cell.angle_gamma   90.00
#
_symmetry.space_group_name_H-M   'P 1'
#
loop_
_entity.id
_entity.type
_entity.pdbx_description
1 polymer ?
#
loop_
_entity_poly.entity_id
_entity_poly.type
_entity_poly.pdbx_seq_one_letter_code
_entity_poly.pdbx_strand_id
1 'polypeptide(L)'
;MFGALSALSILYPSPLRINLLGDSADTVDVALSWLVQHELNHAAIGHFKLTDGAALVEGGGEKAFSIATRRSSKSSPLEALPEQEQQLASLCLELQADHDATEIVIGAYSSENHELFRYYAICIALVIFVIERVDRENSSQEITHPKASTRLFQLLAYLVELPYIPAYKRAHSEGLTEMPEDYLPPRDELIRYSENVFAPVFAACEIMAEAVELPGIMTELGGVEAFFADINRAVFEGHEDVEAFVTPCARQWAELKPLNDRLLAMLGWKDR
;
A
#
# COMPACT_ATOMS: atom_id res chain seq x y z
N MET A 1 -18.46 -3.98 5.36
CA MET A 1 -18.22 -3.76 3.92
C MET A 1 -19.45 -3.18 3.19
N PHE A 2 -20.55 -3.92 2.97
CA PHE A 2 -21.71 -3.44 2.20
C PHE A 2 -22.41 -2.17 2.75
N GLY A 3 -22.46 -2.00 4.07
CA GLY A 3 -23.07 -0.81 4.70
C GLY A 3 -22.28 0.49 4.50
N ALA A 4 -20.94 0.42 4.48
CA ALA A 4 -20.06 1.58 4.28
C ALA A 4 -20.05 2.03 2.80
N LEU A 5 -20.00 1.08 1.87
CA LEU A 5 -20.16 1.32 0.43
C LEU A 5 -21.54 1.94 0.11
N SER A 6 -22.59 1.44 0.77
CA SER A 6 -23.94 2.01 0.62
C SER A 6 -24.08 3.40 1.26
N ALA A 7 -23.35 3.71 2.33
CA ALA A 7 -23.37 5.04 2.97
C ALA A 7 -22.63 6.08 2.12
N LEU A 8 -21.47 5.73 1.55
CA LEU A 8 -20.74 6.57 0.59
C LEU A 8 -21.56 6.82 -0.70
N SER A 9 -22.33 5.82 -1.13
CA SER A 9 -23.29 5.96 -2.23
C SER A 9 -24.41 6.97 -1.91
N ILE A 10 -24.87 7.11 -0.67
CA ILE A 10 -26.02 7.98 -0.34
C ILE A 10 -25.64 9.46 -0.27
N LEU A 11 -24.37 9.79 0.03
CA LEU A 11 -23.95 11.16 0.37
C LEU A 11 -23.58 12.07 -0.82
N TYR A 12 -23.45 11.56 -2.05
CA TYR A 12 -23.03 12.36 -3.22
C TYR A 12 -24.09 12.48 -4.33
N PRO A 13 -24.13 13.56 -5.13
CA PRO A 13 -24.98 13.64 -6.31
C PRO A 13 -24.61 12.59 -7.38
N SER A 14 -25.60 12.02 -8.07
CA SER A 14 -25.44 10.92 -9.06
C SER A 14 -24.34 11.10 -10.14
N PRO A 15 -24.03 12.30 -10.66
CA PRO A 15 -22.96 12.47 -11.65
C PRO A 15 -21.54 12.33 -11.07
N LEU A 16 -21.35 12.63 -9.78
CA LEU A 16 -20.06 12.48 -9.09
C LEU A 16 -19.78 11.04 -8.70
N ARG A 17 -20.83 10.24 -8.41
CA ARG A 17 -20.70 8.80 -8.07
C ARG A 17 -20.15 7.98 -9.25
N ILE A 18 -20.68 8.22 -10.45
CA ILE A 18 -20.29 7.48 -11.67
C ILE A 18 -18.85 7.82 -12.07
N ASN A 19 -18.41 9.07 -11.88
CA ASN A 19 -17.05 9.50 -12.23
C ASN A 19 -15.97 9.07 -11.22
N LEU A 20 -16.31 8.85 -9.95
CA LEU A 20 -15.34 8.49 -8.91
C LEU A 20 -15.15 6.97 -8.75
N LEU A 21 -16.24 6.20 -8.84
CA LEU A 21 -16.25 4.77 -8.50
C LEU A 21 -16.91 3.86 -9.58
N GLY A 22 -17.40 4.40 -10.70
CA GLY A 22 -18.07 3.59 -11.73
C GLY A 22 -19.30 2.85 -11.19
N ASP A 23 -19.56 1.63 -11.68
CA ASP A 23 -20.59 0.75 -11.13
C ASP A 23 -20.14 0.18 -9.77
N SER A 24 -21.03 0.25 -8.78
CA SER A 24 -20.80 -0.30 -7.44
C SER A 24 -20.48 -1.80 -7.41
N ALA A 25 -21.00 -2.60 -8.35
CA ALA A 25 -20.69 -4.02 -8.46
C ALA A 25 -19.23 -4.21 -8.87
N ASP A 26 -18.78 -3.48 -9.90
CA ASP A 26 -17.40 -3.49 -10.36
C ASP A 26 -16.46 -2.98 -9.25
N THR A 27 -16.87 -1.97 -8.46
CA THR A 27 -16.07 -1.45 -7.34
C THR A 27 -15.82 -2.55 -6.31
N VAL A 28 -16.88 -3.30 -5.97
CA VAL A 28 -16.79 -4.40 -5.01
C VAL A 28 -15.89 -5.51 -5.54
N ASP A 29 -16.00 -5.85 -6.82
CA ASP A 29 -15.19 -6.90 -7.42
C ASP A 29 -13.69 -6.53 -7.42
N VAL A 30 -13.34 -5.29 -7.76
CA VAL A 30 -11.95 -4.81 -7.71
C VAL A 30 -11.43 -4.75 -6.27
N ALA A 31 -12.22 -4.17 -5.35
CA ALA A 31 -11.87 -4.08 -3.94
C ALA A 31 -11.64 -5.46 -3.32
N LEU A 32 -12.52 -6.42 -3.61
CA LEU A 32 -12.40 -7.79 -3.15
C LEU A 32 -11.21 -8.49 -3.80
N SER A 33 -10.95 -8.25 -5.08
CA SER A 33 -9.79 -8.82 -5.78
C SER A 33 -8.48 -8.35 -5.14
N TRP A 34 -8.38 -7.07 -4.80
CA TRP A 34 -7.21 -6.54 -4.09
C TRP A 34 -7.06 -7.15 -2.70
N LEU A 35 -8.14 -7.24 -1.92
CA LEU A 35 -8.10 -7.83 -0.59
C LEU A 35 -7.71 -9.32 -0.64
N VAL A 36 -8.28 -10.09 -1.57
CA VAL A 36 -7.88 -11.49 -1.78
C VAL A 36 -6.42 -11.59 -2.21
N GLN A 37 -5.94 -10.69 -3.07
CA GLN A 37 -4.56 -10.69 -3.50
C GLN A 37 -3.59 -10.33 -2.36
N HIS A 38 -3.96 -9.39 -1.49
CA HIS A 38 -3.22 -9.06 -0.26
C HIS A 38 -3.03 -10.33 0.59
N GLU A 39 -4.10 -11.04 0.90
CA GLU A 39 -4.06 -12.29 1.67
C GLU A 39 -3.23 -13.40 0.99
N LEU A 40 -3.38 -13.55 -0.33
CA LEU A 40 -2.59 -14.51 -1.10
C LEU A 40 -1.10 -14.14 -1.09
N ASN A 41 -0.75 -12.86 -1.04
CA ASN A 41 0.63 -12.40 -1.01
C ASN A 41 1.32 -12.70 0.32
N HIS A 42 0.60 -12.70 1.46
CA HIS A 42 1.14 -13.26 2.70
C HIS A 42 1.64 -14.70 2.51
N ALA A 43 0.89 -15.52 1.77
CA ALA A 43 1.31 -16.88 1.45
C ALA A 43 2.48 -16.91 0.45
N ALA A 44 2.39 -16.13 -0.62
CA ALA A 44 3.34 -16.17 -1.73
C ALA A 44 4.74 -15.67 -1.35
N ILE A 45 4.82 -14.55 -0.62
CA ILE A 45 6.07 -13.95 -0.14
C ILE A 45 6.69 -14.81 0.97
N GLY A 46 5.85 -15.58 1.67
CA GLY A 46 6.26 -16.55 2.68
C GLY A 46 6.13 -16.05 4.12
N HIS A 47 5.25 -15.08 4.39
CA HIS A 47 5.04 -14.49 5.73
C HIS A 47 4.75 -15.56 6.79
N PHE A 48 3.99 -16.62 6.44
CA PHE A 48 3.72 -17.74 7.35
C PHE A 48 4.96 -18.53 7.80
N LYS A 49 6.08 -18.46 7.04
CA LYS A 49 7.35 -19.07 7.44
C LYS A 49 8.02 -18.28 8.56
N LEU A 50 7.76 -16.96 8.64
CA LEU A 50 8.26 -16.10 9.70
C LEU A 50 7.42 -16.23 10.97
N THR A 51 6.12 -16.47 10.85
CA THR A 51 5.20 -16.55 12.00
C THR A 51 4.98 -17.97 12.54
N ASP A 52 5.72 -18.98 12.07
CA ASP A 52 5.49 -20.43 12.35
C ASP A 52 4.03 -20.89 12.11
N GLY A 53 3.35 -20.27 11.15
CA GLY A 53 1.93 -20.55 10.89
C GLY A 53 0.95 -19.93 11.91
N ALA A 54 1.43 -19.05 12.80
CA ALA A 54 0.57 -18.08 13.47
C ALA A 54 -0.11 -17.22 12.38
N ALA A 55 -1.44 -17.21 12.37
CA ALA A 55 -2.19 -16.47 11.37
C ALA A 55 -1.99 -14.97 11.61
N LEU A 56 -1.59 -14.26 10.56
CA LEU A 56 -1.87 -12.84 10.43
C LEU A 56 -3.38 -12.79 10.18
N VAL A 57 -4.14 -12.33 11.17
CA VAL A 57 -5.59 -12.20 11.05
C VAL A 57 -5.88 -10.71 11.10
N GLU A 58 -6.47 -10.18 10.03
CA GLU A 58 -7.06 -8.85 10.07
C GLU A 58 -8.10 -8.78 11.20
N GLY A 59 -7.95 -7.82 12.12
CA GLY A 59 -8.93 -7.60 13.20
C GLY A 59 -8.61 -8.23 14.57
N GLY A 60 -7.33 -8.33 14.96
CA GLY A 60 -6.96 -8.44 16.38
C GLY A 60 -7.05 -9.85 16.99
N GLY A 61 -6.52 -10.86 16.29
CA GLY A 61 -6.37 -12.18 16.91
C GLY A 61 -5.27 -13.03 16.29
N GLU A 62 -4.12 -13.12 16.97
CA GLU A 62 -3.13 -14.15 16.71
C GLU A 62 -3.71 -15.54 17.04
N LYS A 63 -4.36 -16.18 16.06
CA LYS A 63 -4.73 -17.59 16.17
C LYS A 63 -4.06 -18.36 15.06
N ALA A 64 -2.96 -19.02 15.40
CA ALA A 64 -2.31 -19.99 14.54
C ALA A 64 -3.32 -20.96 13.91
N PHE A 65 -3.19 -21.16 12.60
CA PHE A 65 -3.95 -22.18 11.86
C PHE A 65 -3.50 -23.57 12.32
N SER A 66 -4.01 -24.04 13.47
CA SER A 66 -3.63 -25.33 14.08
C SER A 66 -4.11 -26.56 13.31
N ILE A 67 -4.80 -26.38 12.19
CA ILE A 67 -5.41 -27.47 11.43
C ILE A 67 -4.37 -28.26 10.60
N ALA A 68 -3.16 -27.72 10.35
CA ALA A 68 -2.16 -28.36 9.49
C ALA A 68 -0.81 -28.74 10.17
N THR A 69 -0.49 -28.26 11.37
CA THR A 69 0.85 -28.44 11.98
C THR A 69 0.89 -29.58 13.00
N ARG A 70 1.16 -30.82 12.53
CA ARG A 70 1.50 -31.99 13.38
C ARG A 70 3.00 -32.08 13.74
N ARG A 71 3.76 -30.99 13.70
CA ARG A 71 5.21 -30.99 14.01
C ARG A 71 5.49 -30.12 15.22
N SER A 72 6.42 -30.58 16.07
CA SER A 72 7.01 -29.79 17.15
C SER A 72 7.35 -28.39 16.65
N SER A 73 6.79 -27.36 17.28
CA SER A 73 7.03 -25.97 16.87
C SER A 73 8.53 -25.72 16.86
N LYS A 74 9.03 -25.24 15.73
CA LYS A 74 10.33 -24.58 15.72
C LYS A 74 10.05 -23.17 16.22
N SER A 75 10.94 -22.61 17.03
CA SER A 75 10.87 -21.19 17.39
C SER A 75 10.69 -20.37 16.11
N SER A 76 9.67 -19.53 16.07
CA SER A 76 9.40 -18.66 14.93
C SER A 76 10.66 -17.83 14.60
N PRO A 77 11.04 -17.63 13.33
CA PRO A 77 12.13 -16.74 12.98
C PRO A 77 11.97 -15.32 13.56
N LEU A 78 10.74 -14.86 13.83
CA LEU A 78 10.48 -13.58 14.48
C LEU A 78 10.89 -13.57 15.96
N GLU A 79 10.87 -14.72 16.65
CA GLU A 79 11.33 -14.81 18.06
C GLU A 79 12.82 -14.47 18.22
N ALA A 80 13.59 -14.53 17.13
CA ALA A 80 14.99 -14.11 17.11
C ALA A 80 15.17 -12.58 17.05
N LEU A 81 14.11 -11.83 16.77
CA LEU A 81 14.12 -10.37 16.77
C LEU A 81 13.94 -9.83 18.20
N PRO A 82 14.49 -8.65 18.52
CA PRO A 82 14.14 -7.90 19.73
C PRO A 82 12.62 -7.73 19.84
N GLU A 83 12.06 -7.78 21.05
CA GLU A 83 10.61 -7.68 21.31
C GLU A 83 9.95 -6.47 20.63
N GLN A 84 10.65 -5.33 20.61
CA GLN A 84 10.20 -4.11 19.94
C GLN A 84 10.11 -4.28 18.41
N GLU A 85 11.03 -5.03 17.80
CA GLU A 85 11.02 -5.31 16.36
C GLU A 85 9.96 -6.36 16.00
N GLN A 86 9.55 -7.24 16.92
CA GLN A 86 8.53 -8.25 16.65
C GLN A 86 7.17 -7.61 16.32
N GLN A 87 6.78 -6.56 17.05
CA GLN A 87 5.56 -5.81 16.76
C GLN A 87 5.68 -4.98 15.48
N LEU A 88 6.86 -4.44 15.16
CA LEU A 88 7.07 -3.72 13.91
C LEU A 88 7.14 -4.66 12.70
N ALA A 89 7.47 -5.93 12.92
CA ALA A 89 7.54 -6.91 11.85
C ALA A 89 6.17 -7.12 11.22
N SER A 90 5.08 -7.25 12.00
CA SER A 90 3.74 -7.36 11.43
C SER A 90 3.44 -6.21 10.48
N LEU A 91 3.74 -4.96 10.88
CA LEU A 91 3.55 -3.78 10.03
C LEU A 91 4.32 -3.88 8.71
N CYS A 92 5.55 -4.39 8.73
CA CYS A 92 6.32 -4.60 7.50
C CYS A 92 5.67 -5.65 6.59
N LEU A 93 5.17 -6.76 7.16
CA LEU A 93 4.52 -7.82 6.39
C LEU A 93 3.24 -7.33 5.72
N GLU A 94 2.45 -6.50 6.40
CA GLU A 94 1.26 -5.86 5.83
C GLU A 94 1.61 -4.92 4.66
N LEU A 95 2.63 -4.06 4.81
CA LEU A 95 3.09 -3.17 3.72
C LEU A 95 3.64 -3.95 2.51
N GLN A 96 4.27 -5.10 2.73
CA GLN A 96 4.71 -5.99 1.64
C GLN A 96 3.51 -6.57 0.89
N ALA A 97 2.51 -7.08 1.62
CA ALA A 97 1.31 -7.67 1.02
C ALA A 97 0.49 -6.62 0.25
N ASP A 98 0.34 -5.42 0.82
CA ASP A 98 -0.29 -4.27 0.16
C ASP A 98 0.39 -3.90 -1.15
N HIS A 99 1.72 -3.81 -1.13
CA HIS A 99 2.49 -3.41 -2.31
C HIS A 99 2.34 -4.44 -3.43
N ASP A 100 2.61 -5.71 -3.15
CA ASP A 100 2.50 -6.78 -4.15
C ASP A 100 1.05 -6.91 -4.67
N ALA A 101 0.05 -6.67 -3.83
CA ALA A 101 -1.35 -6.70 -4.26
C ALA A 101 -1.69 -5.51 -5.17
N THR A 102 -1.16 -4.34 -4.82
CA THR A 102 -1.28 -3.12 -5.63
C THR A 102 -0.64 -3.30 -7.00
N GLU A 103 0.57 -3.85 -7.07
CA GLU A 103 1.25 -4.11 -8.35
C GLU A 103 0.45 -5.06 -9.25
N ILE A 104 -0.11 -6.12 -8.67
CA ILE A 104 -0.88 -7.12 -9.43
C ILE A 104 -2.20 -6.55 -9.94
N VAL A 105 -2.94 -5.81 -9.09
CA VAL A 105 -4.26 -5.29 -9.44
C VAL A 105 -4.17 -4.09 -10.39
N ILE A 106 -3.24 -3.16 -10.15
CA ILE A 106 -3.05 -2.01 -11.03
C ILE A 106 -2.45 -2.46 -12.37
N GLY A 107 -1.51 -3.41 -12.33
CA GLY A 107 -0.89 -3.99 -13.51
C GLY A 107 0.19 -3.10 -14.13
N ALA A 108 0.66 -3.49 -15.32
CA ALA A 108 1.74 -2.81 -16.01
C ALA A 108 1.28 -1.48 -16.63
N TYR A 109 2.14 -0.46 -16.55
CA TYR A 109 1.89 0.85 -17.14
C TYR A 109 1.68 0.78 -18.66
N SER A 110 0.66 1.51 -19.14
CA SER A 110 0.37 1.81 -20.53
C SER A 110 -0.34 3.17 -20.59
N SER A 111 0.08 4.05 -21.49
CA SER A 111 -0.46 5.41 -21.62
C SER A 111 -1.94 5.44 -22.07
N GLU A 112 -2.48 4.31 -22.53
CA GLU A 112 -3.89 4.16 -22.91
C GLU A 112 -4.81 3.82 -21.71
N ASN A 113 -4.25 3.40 -20.58
CA ASN A 113 -4.99 2.81 -19.45
C ASN A 113 -5.22 3.76 -18.27
N HIS A 114 -5.06 5.07 -18.44
CA HIS A 114 -5.16 6.04 -17.33
C HIS A 114 -6.45 5.92 -16.52
N GLU A 115 -7.58 5.72 -17.20
CA GLU A 115 -8.88 5.57 -16.54
C GLU A 115 -8.93 4.34 -15.63
N LEU A 116 -8.36 3.21 -16.07
CA LEU A 116 -8.29 1.98 -15.29
C LEU A 116 -7.36 2.14 -14.08
N PHE A 117 -6.18 2.75 -14.26
CA PHE A 117 -5.26 3.00 -13.14
C PHE A 117 -5.90 3.87 -12.06
N ARG A 118 -6.57 4.96 -12.47
CA ARG A 118 -7.32 5.81 -11.55
C ARG A 118 -8.38 4.99 -10.82
N TYR A 119 -9.17 4.22 -11.56
CA TYR A 119 -10.28 3.46 -11.01
C TYR A 119 -9.82 2.43 -9.97
N TYR A 120 -8.81 1.62 -10.32
CA TYR A 120 -8.27 0.61 -9.41
C TYR A 120 -7.64 1.23 -8.18
N ALA A 121 -6.86 2.29 -8.32
CA ALA A 121 -6.27 2.98 -7.19
C ALA A 121 -7.32 3.54 -6.21
N ILE A 122 -8.42 4.12 -6.71
CA ILE A 122 -9.51 4.59 -5.85
C ILE A 122 -10.16 3.41 -5.10
N CYS A 123 -10.37 2.27 -5.77
CA CYS A 123 -10.91 1.07 -5.13
C CYS A 123 -9.99 0.55 -4.03
N ILE A 124 -8.67 0.56 -4.24
CA ILE A 124 -7.68 0.14 -3.25
C ILE A 124 -7.69 1.11 -2.04
N ALA A 125 -7.63 2.41 -2.30
CA ALA A 125 -7.71 3.43 -1.25
C ALA A 125 -8.98 3.28 -0.41
N LEU A 126 -10.12 2.97 -1.04
CA LEU A 126 -11.38 2.72 -0.36
C LEU A 126 -11.29 1.53 0.61
N VAL A 127 -10.64 0.42 0.21
CA VAL A 127 -10.42 -0.72 1.11
C VAL A 127 -9.57 -0.31 2.31
N ILE A 128 -8.48 0.44 2.09
CA ILE A 128 -7.62 0.95 3.17
C ILE A 128 -8.41 1.79 4.18
N PHE A 129 -9.26 2.71 3.71
CA PHE A 129 -10.13 3.51 4.59
C PHE A 129 -11.15 2.66 5.36
N VAL A 130 -11.70 1.62 4.74
CA VAL A 130 -12.66 0.71 5.39
C VAL A 130 -11.97 -0.11 6.49
N ILE A 131 -10.77 -0.63 6.25
CA ILE A 131 -9.99 -1.39 7.24
C ILE A 131 -9.72 -0.50 8.46
N GLU A 132 -9.15 0.68 8.25
CA GLU A 132 -8.83 1.62 9.32
C GLU A 132 -10.05 2.03 10.14
N ARG A 133 -11.19 2.23 9.48
CA ARG A 133 -12.44 2.52 10.19
C ARG A 133 -12.84 1.36 11.10
N VAL A 134 -12.81 0.12 10.58
CA VAL A 134 -13.17 -1.09 11.32
C VAL A 134 -12.20 -1.31 12.49
N ASP A 135 -10.91 -1.11 12.30
CA ASP A 135 -9.89 -1.25 13.36
C ASP A 135 -10.15 -0.26 14.52
N ARG A 136 -10.48 0.99 14.20
CA ARG A 136 -10.84 2.00 15.21
C ARG A 136 -12.12 1.65 15.96
N GLU A 137 -13.12 1.11 15.28
CA GLU A 137 -14.37 0.66 15.91
C GLU A 137 -14.11 -0.51 16.87
N ASN A 138 -13.16 -1.40 16.56
CA ASN A 138 -12.85 -2.59 17.35
C ASN A 138 -11.97 -2.36 18.58
N SER A 139 -11.39 -1.15 18.75
CA SER A 139 -10.66 -0.73 19.97
C SER A 139 -9.55 -1.69 20.45
N SER A 140 -9.03 -2.58 19.59
CA SER A 140 -7.96 -3.48 19.99
C SER A 140 -6.71 -2.67 20.31
N GLN A 141 -6.16 -2.86 21.50
CA GLN A 141 -4.92 -2.19 21.94
C GLN A 141 -3.68 -2.67 21.15
N GLU A 142 -3.82 -3.72 20.34
CA GLU A 142 -2.78 -4.26 19.48
C GLU A 142 -2.86 -3.60 18.09
N ILE A 143 -1.82 -2.86 17.73
CA ILE A 143 -1.61 -2.32 16.38
C ILE A 143 -1.29 -3.52 15.48
N THR A 144 -2.30 -3.99 14.75
CA THR A 144 -2.17 -5.14 13.85
C THR A 144 -1.85 -4.74 12.40
N HIS A 145 -2.12 -3.48 12.04
CA HIS A 145 -1.85 -2.93 10.72
C HIS A 145 -1.09 -1.59 10.80
N PRO A 146 -0.29 -1.24 9.77
CA PRO A 146 0.26 0.10 9.62
C PRO A 146 -0.88 1.13 9.59
N LYS A 147 -0.58 2.39 9.94
CA LYS A 147 -1.58 3.46 9.80
C LYS A 147 -2.07 3.51 8.35
N ALA A 148 -3.37 3.72 8.14
CA ALA A 148 -3.89 3.93 6.80
C ALA A 148 -3.14 5.02 6.02
N SER A 149 -2.68 6.08 6.69
CA SER A 149 -1.86 7.13 6.05
C SER A 149 -0.56 6.59 5.46
N THR A 150 0.10 5.62 6.11
CA THR A 150 1.31 4.96 5.61
C THR A 150 1.01 4.01 4.45
N ARG A 151 -0.10 3.26 4.52
CA ARG A 151 -0.57 2.41 3.41
C ARG A 151 -0.93 3.25 2.18
N LEU A 152 -1.61 4.38 2.38
CA LEU A 152 -1.93 5.35 1.33
C LEU A 152 -0.67 6.03 0.79
N PHE A 153 0.30 6.36 1.64
CA PHE A 153 1.58 6.89 1.20
C PHE A 153 2.24 5.94 0.20
N GLN A 154 2.28 4.63 0.50
CA GLN A 154 2.84 3.62 -0.40
C GLN A 154 2.04 3.45 -1.70
N LEU A 155 0.69 3.43 -1.65
CA LEU A 155 -0.16 3.40 -2.84
C LEU A 155 0.09 4.61 -3.74
N LEU A 156 0.09 5.81 -3.17
CA LEU A 156 0.28 7.06 -3.93
C LEU A 156 1.72 7.18 -4.45
N ALA A 157 2.72 6.72 -3.68
CA ALA A 157 4.10 6.60 -4.14
C ALA A 157 4.21 5.72 -5.38
N TYR A 158 3.58 4.54 -5.32
CA TYR A 158 3.54 3.61 -6.45
C TYR A 158 2.92 4.25 -7.70
N LEU A 159 1.85 5.03 -7.54
CA LEU A 159 1.26 5.75 -8.67
C LEU A 159 2.20 6.81 -9.26
N VAL A 160 3.02 7.48 -8.45
CA VAL A 160 4.03 8.42 -8.95
C VAL A 160 5.11 7.68 -9.75
N GLU A 161 5.52 6.49 -9.30
CA GLU A 161 6.54 5.68 -9.95
C GLU A 161 6.04 4.92 -11.19
N LEU A 162 4.76 4.55 -11.23
CA LEU A 162 4.15 3.70 -12.26
C LEU A 162 4.57 4.04 -13.71
N PRO A 163 4.52 5.30 -14.19
CA PRO A 163 4.94 5.63 -15.56
C PRO A 163 6.43 5.39 -15.81
N TYR A 164 7.28 5.42 -14.78
CA TYR A 164 8.73 5.20 -14.88
C TYR A 164 9.14 3.73 -14.80
N ILE A 165 8.27 2.84 -14.28
CA ILE A 165 8.56 1.40 -14.14
C ILE A 165 9.07 0.74 -15.44
N PRO A 166 8.49 0.99 -16.62
CA PRO A 166 9.02 0.42 -17.87
C PRO A 166 10.47 0.82 -18.15
N ALA A 167 10.84 2.07 -17.84
CA ALA A 167 12.18 2.60 -18.03
C ALA A 167 13.17 1.92 -17.07
N TYR A 168 12.80 1.79 -15.78
CA TYR A 168 13.59 1.06 -14.78
C TYR A 168 13.80 -0.40 -15.17
N LYS A 169 12.74 -1.10 -15.58
CA LYS A 169 12.81 -2.51 -16.02
C LYS A 169 13.73 -2.68 -17.22
N ARG A 170 13.67 -1.76 -18.20
CA ARG A 170 14.55 -1.79 -19.36
C ARG A 170 16.00 -1.56 -18.97
N ALA A 171 16.30 -0.51 -18.21
CA ALA A 171 17.65 -0.20 -17.74
C ALA A 171 18.27 -1.36 -16.95
N HIS A 172 17.50 -1.97 -16.05
CA HIS A 172 17.92 -3.14 -15.29
C HIS A 172 18.20 -4.35 -16.21
N SER A 173 17.32 -4.64 -17.18
CA SER A 173 17.52 -5.75 -18.12
C SER A 173 18.77 -5.62 -19.00
N GLU A 174 19.22 -4.38 -19.21
CA GLU A 174 20.42 -4.05 -19.97
C GLU A 174 21.67 -3.91 -19.08
N GLY A 175 21.53 -4.07 -17.75
CA GLY A 175 22.63 -3.98 -16.79
C GLY A 175 23.17 -2.56 -16.61
N LEU A 176 22.35 -1.54 -16.86
CA LEU A 176 22.74 -0.14 -16.72
C LEU A 176 22.69 0.29 -15.25
N THR A 177 23.70 1.04 -14.82
CA THR A 177 23.78 1.61 -13.47
C THR A 177 23.00 2.91 -13.33
N GLU A 178 22.70 3.57 -14.44
CA GLU A 178 21.94 4.81 -14.51
C GLU A 178 20.87 4.67 -15.60
N MET A 179 19.72 5.31 -15.39
CA MET A 179 18.62 5.29 -16.35
C MET A 179 18.88 6.31 -17.48
N PRO A 180 18.95 5.88 -18.74
CA PRO A 180 19.09 6.81 -19.87
C PRO A 180 17.91 7.78 -19.96
N GLU A 181 18.19 9.04 -20.30
CA GLU A 181 17.16 10.09 -20.42
C GLU A 181 16.12 9.75 -21.51
N ASP A 182 16.53 9.05 -22.57
CA ASP A 182 15.65 8.60 -23.64
C ASP A 182 14.74 7.42 -23.26
N TYR A 183 14.94 6.81 -22.08
CA TYR A 183 14.05 5.77 -21.55
C TYR A 183 12.90 6.38 -20.75
N LEU A 184 13.07 7.62 -20.28
CA LEU A 184 12.05 8.32 -19.50
C LEU A 184 10.81 8.59 -20.35
N PRO A 185 9.61 8.50 -19.76
CA PRO A 185 8.39 8.92 -20.43
C PRO A 185 8.46 10.39 -20.86
N PRO A 186 7.92 10.75 -22.04
CA PRO A 186 7.83 12.14 -22.47
C PRO A 186 7.14 13.03 -21.43
N ARG A 187 7.59 14.28 -21.31
CA ARG A 187 7.05 15.22 -20.31
C ARG A 187 5.54 15.47 -20.46
N ASP A 188 5.05 15.55 -21.70
CA ASP A 188 3.63 15.73 -21.98
C ASP A 188 2.79 14.49 -21.61
N GLU A 189 3.38 13.30 -21.66
CA GLU A 189 2.77 12.08 -21.13
C GLU A 189 2.66 12.12 -19.61
N LEU A 190 3.73 12.51 -18.91
CA LEU A 190 3.74 12.62 -17.45
C LEU A 190 2.74 13.66 -16.93
N ILE A 191 2.61 14.80 -17.61
CA ILE A 191 1.60 15.82 -17.28
C ILE A 191 0.20 15.21 -17.41
N ARG A 192 -0.07 14.55 -18.54
CA ARG A 192 -1.37 13.91 -18.80
C ARG A 192 -1.67 12.80 -17.80
N TYR A 193 -0.68 11.99 -17.42
CA TYR A 193 -0.83 10.95 -16.41
C TYR A 193 -1.16 11.57 -15.04
N SER A 194 -0.42 12.60 -14.63
CA SER A 194 -0.67 13.31 -13.37
C SER A 194 -2.10 13.89 -13.31
N GLU A 195 -2.55 14.53 -14.38
CA GLU A 195 -3.90 15.13 -14.48
C GLU A 195 -5.02 14.09 -14.51
N ASN A 196 -4.80 12.94 -15.13
CA ASN A 196 -5.86 11.94 -15.33
C ASN A 196 -5.88 10.83 -14.28
N VAL A 197 -4.76 10.59 -13.58
CA VAL A 197 -4.58 9.49 -12.63
C VAL A 197 -4.26 10.03 -11.24
N PHE A 198 -3.05 10.57 -11.04
CA PHE A 198 -2.57 10.90 -9.70
C PHE A 198 -3.44 11.95 -8.99
N ALA A 199 -3.64 13.12 -9.60
CA ALA A 199 -4.39 14.20 -8.97
C ALA A 199 -5.85 13.81 -8.65
N PRO A 200 -6.59 13.13 -9.55
CA PRO A 200 -7.90 12.58 -9.23
C PRO A 200 -7.91 11.56 -8.09
N VAL A 201 -6.92 10.66 -8.02
CA VAL A 201 -6.81 9.68 -6.92
C VAL A 201 -6.54 10.39 -5.60
N PHE A 202 -5.61 11.35 -5.58
CA PHE A 202 -5.30 12.11 -4.38
C PHE A 202 -6.53 12.87 -3.85
N ALA A 203 -7.27 13.55 -4.75
CA ALA A 203 -8.51 14.22 -4.40
C ALA A 203 -9.60 13.24 -3.93
N ALA A 204 -9.67 12.03 -4.52
CA ALA A 204 -10.59 11.00 -4.05
C ALA A 204 -10.25 10.54 -2.63
N CYS A 205 -8.97 10.42 -2.28
CA CYS A 205 -8.54 10.13 -0.90
C CYS A 205 -9.00 11.21 0.09
N GLU A 206 -8.92 12.49 -0.29
CA GLU A 206 -9.44 13.59 0.53
C GLU A 206 -10.94 13.44 0.80
N ILE A 207 -11.71 13.20 -0.27
CA ILE A 207 -13.17 13.00 -0.20
C ILE A 207 -13.50 11.78 0.66
N MET A 208 -12.78 10.66 0.48
CA MET A 208 -13.00 9.45 1.26
C MET A 208 -12.69 9.67 2.74
N ALA A 209 -11.56 10.31 3.07
CA ALA A 209 -11.17 10.60 4.45
C ALA A 209 -12.25 11.41 5.18
N GLU A 210 -12.84 12.41 4.53
CA GLU A 210 -13.97 13.15 5.08
C GLU A 210 -15.19 12.24 5.28
N ALA A 211 -15.55 11.45 4.27
CA ALA A 211 -16.77 10.66 4.26
C ALA A 211 -16.75 9.48 5.25
N VAL A 212 -15.56 8.93 5.56
CA VAL A 212 -15.41 7.89 6.60
C VAL A 212 -15.11 8.46 7.99
N GLU A 213 -15.12 9.79 8.15
CA GLU A 213 -14.85 10.51 9.39
C GLU A 213 -13.41 10.28 9.93
N LEU A 214 -12.45 10.16 9.02
CA LEU A 214 -11.02 10.01 9.31
C LEU A 214 -10.19 11.21 8.80
N PRO A 215 -10.53 12.47 9.15
CA PRO A 215 -9.90 13.66 8.58
C PRO A 215 -8.41 13.80 8.93
N GLY A 216 -7.94 13.11 9.98
CA GLY A 216 -6.53 13.11 10.37
C GLY A 216 -5.60 12.51 9.31
N ILE A 217 -6.08 11.59 8.47
CA ILE A 217 -5.26 10.88 7.47
C ILE A 217 -4.66 11.85 6.45
N MET A 218 -5.44 12.81 5.95
CA MET A 218 -4.92 13.79 4.98
C MET A 218 -3.93 14.76 5.61
N THR A 219 -4.13 15.09 6.89
CA THR A 219 -3.15 15.88 7.65
C THR A 219 -1.84 15.10 7.80
N GLU A 220 -1.91 13.79 8.07
CA GLU A 220 -0.75 12.92 8.16
C GLU A 220 -0.01 12.76 6.82
N LEU A 221 -0.68 12.92 5.68
CA LEU A 221 -0.07 12.96 4.34
C LEU A 221 0.56 14.32 3.97
N GLY A 222 0.34 15.37 4.77
CA GLY A 222 0.98 16.69 4.61
C GLY A 222 0.58 17.50 3.37
N GLY A 223 -0.47 17.11 2.66
CA GLY A 223 -0.86 17.72 1.38
C GLY A 223 0.15 17.45 0.25
N VAL A 224 -0.14 17.98 -0.94
CA VAL A 224 0.60 17.64 -2.16
C VAL A 224 2.09 17.98 -2.08
N GLU A 225 2.44 19.16 -1.55
CA GLU A 225 3.84 19.62 -1.53
C GLU A 225 4.72 18.77 -0.60
N ALA A 226 4.28 18.54 0.64
CA ALA A 226 5.04 17.72 1.59
C ALA A 226 5.10 16.25 1.15
N PHE A 227 4.00 15.73 0.59
CA PHE A 227 3.95 14.39 0.03
C PHE A 227 5.02 14.20 -1.06
N PHE A 228 5.07 15.08 -2.06
CA PHE A 228 6.07 14.95 -3.13
C PHE A 228 7.51 15.20 -2.65
N ALA A 229 7.72 16.03 -1.63
CA ALA A 229 9.04 16.17 -1.01
C ALA A 229 9.50 14.82 -0.41
N ASP A 230 8.61 14.13 0.30
CA ASP A 230 8.89 12.83 0.89
C ASP A 230 9.08 11.72 -0.15
N ILE A 231 8.30 11.71 -1.24
CA ILE A 231 8.51 10.77 -2.35
C ILE A 231 9.87 10.97 -3.01
N ASN A 232 10.22 12.22 -3.35
CA ASN A 232 11.51 12.51 -3.96
C ASN A 232 12.66 12.07 -3.05
N ARG A 233 12.54 12.29 -1.74
CA ARG A 233 13.52 11.83 -0.77
C ARG A 233 13.62 10.30 -0.76
N ALA A 234 12.49 9.60 -0.62
CA ALA A 234 12.47 8.14 -0.60
C ALA A 234 13.12 7.52 -1.85
N VAL A 235 12.87 8.10 -3.03
CA VAL A 235 13.36 7.60 -4.32
C VAL A 235 14.82 7.96 -4.57
N PHE A 236 15.24 9.20 -4.29
CA PHE A 236 16.55 9.71 -4.72
C PHE A 236 17.59 9.82 -3.60
N GLU A 237 17.17 10.01 -2.36
CA GLU A 237 18.05 10.22 -1.20
C GLU A 237 18.07 9.01 -0.25
N GLY A 238 17.09 8.13 -0.36
CA GLY A 238 16.93 6.94 0.48
C GLY A 238 16.18 7.22 1.78
N HIS A 239 16.36 6.33 2.77
CA HIS A 239 15.54 6.28 3.99
C HIS A 239 16.37 6.30 5.29
N GLU A 240 17.66 6.61 5.22
CA GLU A 240 18.59 6.49 6.36
C GLU A 240 18.35 7.58 7.42
N ASP A 241 17.96 8.79 7.00
CA ASP A 241 17.68 9.92 7.88
C ASP A 241 16.17 10.20 7.93
N VAL A 242 15.53 9.56 8.91
CA VAL A 242 14.08 9.58 9.17
C VAL A 242 13.57 10.99 9.45
N GLU A 243 14.32 11.82 10.18
CA GLU A 243 13.83 13.14 10.64
C GLU A 243 13.67 14.15 9.50
N ALA A 244 14.34 13.92 8.38
CA ALA A 244 14.20 14.75 7.21
C ALA A 244 13.04 14.36 6.29
N PHE A 245 12.27 13.32 6.64
CA PHE A 245 10.90 13.19 6.11
C PHE A 245 9.97 14.18 6.79
N VAL A 246 9.15 14.86 6.00
CA VAL A 246 8.24 15.93 6.43
C VAL A 246 7.00 15.35 7.11
N THR A 247 6.43 14.29 6.55
CA THR A 247 5.13 13.77 6.95
C THR A 247 5.23 12.61 7.95
N PRO A 248 4.29 12.48 8.90
CA PRO A 248 4.24 11.34 9.81
C PRO A 248 4.19 9.97 9.11
N CYS A 249 3.47 9.85 7.99
CA CYS A 249 3.37 8.59 7.25
C CYS A 249 4.70 8.21 6.58
N ALA A 250 5.41 9.16 5.98
CA ALA A 250 6.71 8.90 5.37
C ALA A 250 7.77 8.56 6.42
N ARG A 251 7.72 9.20 7.61
CA ARG A 251 8.57 8.83 8.75
C ARG A 251 8.32 7.40 9.20
N GLN A 252 7.07 6.99 9.39
CA GLN A 252 6.75 5.61 9.75
C GLN A 252 7.26 4.63 8.68
N TRP A 253 7.07 4.93 7.40
CA TRP A 253 7.61 4.12 6.31
C TRP A 253 9.15 4.00 6.41
N ALA A 254 9.86 5.12 6.62
CA ALA A 254 11.31 5.14 6.72
C ALA A 254 11.84 4.38 7.94
N GLU A 255 11.14 4.46 9.08
CA GLU A 255 11.44 3.69 10.30
C GLU A 255 11.31 2.18 10.09
N LEU A 256 10.30 1.74 9.33
CA LEU A 256 10.04 0.34 9.05
C LEU A 256 11.01 -0.25 8.01
N LYS A 257 11.52 0.57 7.10
CA LYS A 257 12.31 0.11 5.94
C LYS A 257 13.54 -0.75 6.29
N PRO A 258 14.38 -0.41 7.29
CA PRO A 258 15.52 -1.27 7.67
C PRO A 258 15.10 -2.66 8.18
N LEU A 259 14.01 -2.75 8.94
CA LEU A 259 13.47 -4.03 9.40
C LEU A 259 12.87 -4.81 8.23
N ASN A 260 12.11 -4.14 7.36
CA ASN A 260 11.54 -4.71 6.16
C ASN A 260 12.60 -5.40 5.29
N ASP A 261 13.75 -4.75 5.06
CA ASP A 261 14.85 -5.31 4.26
C ASP A 261 15.47 -6.55 4.91
N ARG A 262 15.59 -6.54 6.24
CA ARG A 262 16.05 -7.73 7.01
C ARG A 262 15.05 -8.88 6.90
N LEU A 263 13.75 -8.61 6.97
CA LEU A 263 12.69 -9.62 6.84
C LEU A 263 12.67 -10.23 5.43
N LEU A 264 12.79 -9.42 4.39
CA LEU A 264 12.92 -9.88 3.00
C LEU A 264 14.16 -10.78 2.83
N ALA A 265 15.31 -10.36 3.39
CA ALA A 265 16.53 -11.16 3.35
C ALA A 265 16.38 -12.51 4.10
N MET A 266 15.65 -12.53 5.23
CA MET A 266 15.32 -13.77 5.97
C MET A 266 14.43 -14.72 5.15
N LEU A 267 13.56 -14.17 4.32
CA LEU A 267 12.71 -14.94 3.40
C LEU A 267 13.43 -15.42 2.14
N GLY A 268 14.67 -14.99 1.93
CA GLY A 268 15.49 -15.33 0.75
C GLY A 268 15.32 -14.38 -0.41
N TRP A 269 14.64 -13.25 -0.22
CA TRP A 269 14.59 -12.14 -1.15
C TRP A 269 15.81 -11.24 -0.87
N LYS A 270 16.96 -11.56 -1.49
CA LYS A 270 18.12 -10.65 -1.51
C LYS A 270 18.20 -10.00 -2.89
N ASP A 271 18.41 -8.69 -2.89
CA ASP A 271 18.74 -7.87 -4.07
C ASP A 271 17.74 -8.03 -5.24
N ARG A 272 16.54 -7.45 -5.12
CA ARG A 272 15.77 -7.02 -6.29
C ARG A 272 16.10 -5.56 -6.58
#